data_AF-A0A0J1FKJ6-F1
#
_entry.id   AF-A0A0J1FKJ6-F1
#
_cell.length_a   1.000
_cell.length_b   1.000
_cell.length_c   1.000
_cell.angle_alpha   90.00
_cell.angle_beta   90.00
_cell.angle_gamma   90.00
#
_symmetry.space_group_name_H-M   'P 1'
#
loop_
_entity.id
_entity.type
_entity.pdbx_description
1 polymer ?
#
loop_
_entity_poly.entity_id
_entity_poly.type
_entity_poly.pdbx_seq_one_letter_code
_entity_poly.pdbx_strand_id
1 'polypeptide(L)'
;MLALIQSFMAENVLITLETVLALVLADFVLGVLVSLKQGTFNLSKLPRFVETSLIPYIGGLLVLALFSKTNAELGALFFTIAATITAKFLADIVAKVSQLFNELNSQKARPRV
;
A
#
# COMPACT_ATOMS: atom_id res chain seq x y z
N MET A 1 -25.59 -2.79 -3.09
CA MET A 1 -24.43 -2.74 -2.16
C MET A 1 -23.62 -1.44 -2.30
N LEU A 2 -23.18 -1.04 -3.50
CA LEU A 2 -22.48 0.24 -3.72
C LEU A 2 -23.26 1.47 -3.23
N ALA A 3 -24.56 1.52 -3.49
CA ALA A 3 -25.44 2.61 -3.01
C ALA A 3 -25.56 2.70 -1.47
N LEU A 4 -25.36 1.59 -0.75
CA LEU A 4 -25.37 1.60 0.72
C LEU A 4 -24.08 2.21 1.25
N ILE A 5 -22.94 1.98 0.62
CA ILE A 5 -21.66 2.54 1.05
C ILE A 5 -21.61 4.05 0.78
N GLN A 6 -22.14 4.49 -0.36
CA GLN A 6 -22.27 5.91 -0.73
C GLN A 6 -23.18 6.71 0.21
N SER A 7 -24.07 6.07 0.98
CA SER A 7 -24.89 6.79 1.97
C SER A 7 -24.09 7.19 3.21
N PHE A 8 -23.06 6.40 3.57
CA PHE A 8 -22.19 6.63 4.73
C PHE A 8 -20.97 7.50 4.42
N MET A 9 -20.44 7.43 3.20
CA MET A 9 -19.18 8.12 2.82
C MET A 9 -19.38 9.08 1.65
N ALA A 10 -18.70 10.23 1.71
CA ALA A 10 -18.67 11.18 0.60
C ALA A 10 -17.87 10.60 -0.59
N GLU A 11 -18.19 11.04 -1.80
CA GLU A 11 -17.55 10.55 -3.04
C GLU A 11 -16.03 10.74 -3.02
N ASN A 12 -15.56 11.90 -2.59
CA ASN A 12 -14.12 12.20 -2.46
C ASN A 12 -13.41 11.29 -1.44
N VAL A 13 -14.08 10.91 -0.35
CA VAL A 13 -13.55 9.97 0.64
C VAL A 13 -13.40 8.58 0.03
N LEU A 14 -14.41 8.12 -0.72
CA LEU A 14 -14.37 6.82 -1.39
C LEU A 14 -13.25 6.74 -2.43
N ILE A 15 -13.15 7.74 -3.32
CA ILE A 15 -12.10 7.79 -4.35
C ILE A 15 -10.71 7.80 -3.70
N THR A 16 -10.54 8.58 -2.63
CA THR A 16 -9.27 8.66 -1.90
C THR A 16 -8.93 7.31 -1.28
N LEU A 17 -9.90 6.70 -0.57
CA LEU A 17 -9.72 5.39 0.05
C LEU A 17 -9.32 4.33 -0.98
N GLU A 18 -10.06 4.22 -2.08
CA GLU A 18 -9.77 3.27 -3.16
C GLU A 18 -8.37 3.47 -3.73
N THR A 19 -7.98 4.73 -3.95
CA THR A 19 -6.64 5.07 -4.48
C THR A 19 -5.53 4.63 -3.52
N VAL A 20 -5.66 4.93 -2.23
CA VAL A 20 -4.65 4.54 -1.24
C VAL A 20 -4.58 3.02 -1.09
N LEU A 21 -5.73 2.34 -1.10
CA LEU A 21 -5.77 0.88 -1.06
C LEU A 21 -5.10 0.25 -2.29
N ALA A 22 -5.31 0.82 -3.48
CA ALA A 22 -4.65 0.36 -4.70
C ALA A 22 -3.12 0.50 -4.62
N LEU A 23 -2.61 1.61 -4.05
CA LEU A 23 -1.18 1.80 -3.83
C LEU A 23 -0.60 0.79 -2.84
N VAL A 24 -1.29 0.56 -1.72
CA VAL A 24 -0.92 -0.44 -0.71
C VAL A 24 -0.83 -1.83 -1.34
N LEU A 25 -1.77 -2.21 -2.19
CA LEU A 25 -1.76 -3.48 -2.91
C LEU A 25 -0.62 -3.55 -3.95
N ALA A 26 -0.38 -2.47 -4.70
CA ALA A 26 0.72 -2.42 -5.66
C ALA A 26 2.07 -2.62 -4.96
N ASP A 27 2.28 -1.96 -3.82
CA ASP A 27 3.47 -2.09 -3.00
C ASP A 27 3.69 -3.50 -2.46
N PHE A 28 2.62 -4.16 -2.04
CA PHE A 28 2.63 -5.57 -1.64
C PHE A 28 3.10 -6.46 -2.79
N VAL A 29 2.49 -6.32 -3.98
CA VAL A 29 2.83 -7.11 -5.17
C VAL A 29 4.30 -6.90 -5.56
N LEU A 30 4.77 -5.65 -5.57
CA LEU A 30 6.17 -5.35 -5.85
C LEU A 30 7.10 -5.95 -4.79
N GLY A 31 6.73 -5.91 -3.51
CA GLY A 31 7.49 -6.57 -2.44
C GLY A 31 7.63 -8.08 -2.66
N VAL A 32 6.55 -8.73 -3.10
CA VAL A 32 6.57 -10.15 -3.49
C VAL A 32 7.53 -10.38 -4.66
N LEU A 33 7.42 -9.58 -5.73
CA LEU A 33 8.30 -9.71 -6.90
C LEU A 33 9.79 -9.50 -6.55
N VAL A 34 10.10 -8.52 -5.72
CA VAL A 34 11.47 -8.27 -5.22
C VAL A 34 12.00 -9.48 -4.44
N SER A 35 11.20 -10.03 -3.52
CA SER A 35 11.63 -11.18 -2.72
C SER A 35 11.81 -12.46 -3.55
N LEU A 36 11.00 -12.65 -4.59
CA LEU A 36 11.15 -13.74 -5.56
C LEU A 36 12.46 -13.58 -6.34
N LYS A 37 12.75 -12.37 -6.83
CA LYS A 37 13.98 -12.05 -7.55
C LYS A 37 15.23 -12.30 -6.68
N GLN A 38 15.16 -12.02 -5.39
CA GLN A 38 16.27 -12.22 -4.45
C GLN A 38 16.42 -13.67 -3.95
N GLY A 39 15.48 -14.56 -4.26
CA GLY A 39 15.48 -15.94 -3.74
C GLY A 39 15.18 -16.03 -2.24
N THR A 40 14.68 -14.96 -1.62
CA THR A 40 14.36 -14.89 -0.18
C THR A 40 12.87 -15.10 0.10
N PHE A 41 12.06 -15.28 -0.94
CA PHE A 41 10.63 -15.48 -0.82
C PHE A 41 10.30 -16.73 -0.01
N ASN A 42 9.40 -16.58 0.96
CA ASN A 42 8.87 -17.67 1.75
C ASN A 42 7.36 -17.51 1.89
N LEU A 43 6.60 -18.41 1.23
CA LEU A 43 5.14 -18.41 1.23
C LEU A 43 4.55 -18.46 2.65
N SER A 44 5.21 -19.15 3.58
CA SER A 44 4.75 -19.26 4.98
C SER A 44 4.82 -17.93 5.73
N LYS A 45 5.60 -16.95 5.24
CA LYS A 45 5.71 -15.60 5.83
C LYS A 45 4.69 -14.62 5.27
N LEU A 46 4.04 -14.94 4.14
CA LEU A 46 3.09 -14.03 3.49
C LEU A 46 1.87 -13.69 4.35
N PRO A 47 1.16 -14.66 4.99
CA PRO A 47 0.01 -14.34 5.82
C PRO A 47 0.36 -13.37 6.95
N ARG A 48 1.47 -13.64 7.66
CA ARG A 48 1.98 -12.77 8.71
C ARG A 48 2.33 -11.37 8.18
N PHE A 49 2.90 -11.27 6.98
CA PHE A 49 3.20 -9.98 6.36
C PHE A 49 1.93 -9.18 6.06
N VAL A 50 0.88 -9.82 5.52
CA VAL A 50 -0.42 -9.18 5.28
C VAL A 50 -0.99 -8.66 6.60
N GLU A 51 -0.98 -9.49 7.64
CA GLU A 51 -1.50 -9.15 8.97
C GLU A 51 -0.77 -7.97 9.62
N THR A 52 0.55 -7.92 9.53
CA THR A 52 1.33 -6.86 10.19
C THR A 52 1.45 -5.59 9.36
N SER A 53 1.39 -5.71 8.02
CA SER A 53 1.81 -4.63 7.11
C SER A 53 0.69 -4.09 6.24
N LEU A 54 -0.42 -4.82 6.05
CA LEU A 54 -1.55 -4.34 5.22
C LEU A 54 -2.78 -4.07 6.08
N ILE A 55 -3.18 -5.04 6.92
CA ILE A 55 -4.40 -4.94 7.72
C ILE A 55 -4.47 -3.65 8.56
N PRO A 56 -3.40 -3.19 9.24
CA PRO A 56 -3.48 -1.97 10.05
C PRO A 56 -3.79 -0.72 9.22
N TYR A 57 -3.20 -0.59 8.03
CA TYR A 57 -3.46 0.56 7.15
C TYR A 57 -4.86 0.50 6.55
N ILE A 58 -5.27 -0.68 6.06
CA ILE A 58 -6.59 -0.88 5.47
C ILE A 58 -7.67 -0.64 6.52
N GLY A 59 -7.55 -1.27 7.69
CA GLY A 59 -8.49 -1.15 8.79
C GLY A 59 -8.57 0.28 9.35
N GLY A 60 -7.43 0.92 9.60
CA GLY A 60 -7.40 2.30 10.09
C GLY A 60 -8.05 3.28 9.12
N LEU A 61 -7.74 3.19 7.83
CA LEU A 61 -8.36 4.02 6.80
C LEU A 61 -9.85 3.75 6.64
N LEU A 62 -10.28 2.49 6.70
CA LEU A 62 -11.70 2.13 6.60
C LEU A 62 -12.51 2.71 7.75
N VAL A 63 -11.99 2.62 8.99
CA VAL A 63 -12.65 3.19 10.17
C VAL A 63 -12.76 4.71 10.00
N LEU A 64 -11.67 5.39 9.65
CA LEU A 64 -11.69 6.85 9.45
C LEU A 64 -12.61 7.27 8.30
N ALA A 65 -12.61 6.53 7.19
CA ALA A 65 -13.50 6.79 6.07
C ALA A 65 -14.97 6.67 6.46
N LEU A 66 -15.34 5.65 7.24
CA LEU A 66 -16.71 5.42 7.69
C LEU A 66 -17.26 6.55 8.57
N PHE A 67 -16.40 7.13 9.43
CA PHE A 67 -16.77 8.22 10.32
C PHE A 67 -16.44 9.62 9.77
N SER A 68 -15.85 9.71 8.58
CA SER A 68 -15.43 10.99 7.97
C SER A 68 -16.58 11.99 7.79
N LYS A 69 -17.80 11.49 7.57
CA LYS A 69 -19.00 12.31 7.36
C LYS A 69 -19.65 12.76 8.66
N THR A 70 -19.39 12.08 9.79
CA THR A 70 -20.05 12.39 11.06
C THR A 70 -19.41 13.57 11.78
N ASN A 71 -18.13 13.84 11.54
CA ASN A 71 -17.39 14.96 12.11
C ASN A 71 -16.31 15.46 11.14
N ALA A 72 -16.26 16.78 10.93
CA ALA A 72 -15.30 17.42 10.01
C ALA A 72 -13.83 17.16 10.39
N GLU A 73 -13.50 17.07 11.68
CA GLU A 73 -12.16 16.74 12.16
C GLU A 73 -11.76 15.31 11.79
N LEU A 74 -12.70 14.35 11.86
CA LEU A 74 -12.45 12.97 11.41
C LEU A 74 -12.25 12.91 9.88
N GLY A 75 -13.00 13.72 9.13
CA GLY A 75 -12.76 13.91 7.70
C GLY A 75 -11.36 14.46 7.41
N ALA A 76 -10.94 15.49 8.13
CA ALA A 76 -9.60 16.06 8.00
C ALA A 76 -8.51 15.02 8.34
N LEU A 77 -8.66 14.29 9.45
CA LEU A 77 -7.75 13.21 9.83
C LEU A 77 -7.66 12.12 8.77
N PHE A 78 -8.79 11.72 8.19
CA PHE A 78 -8.82 10.77 7.08
C PHE A 78 -7.95 11.25 5.92
N PHE A 79 -8.16 12.48 5.43
CA PHE A 79 -7.39 13.01 4.29
C PHE A 79 -5.91 13.19 4.61
N THR A 80 -5.56 13.66 5.81
CA THR A 80 -4.16 13.80 6.23
C THR A 80 -3.47 12.44 6.28
N ILE A 81 -4.10 11.44 6.92
CA ILE A 81 -3.53 10.09 7.03
C ILE A 81 -3.44 9.43 5.66
N ALA A 82 -4.47 9.57 4.81
CA ALA A 82 -4.44 9.07 3.44
C ALA A 82 -3.30 9.69 2.63
N ALA A 83 -3.05 10.99 2.76
CA ALA A 83 -1.93 11.66 2.09
C ALA A 83 -0.57 11.16 2.60
N THR A 84 -0.40 10.99 3.92
CA THR A 84 0.83 10.44 4.50
C THR A 84 1.09 9.01 4.04
N ILE A 85 0.07 8.16 4.05
CA ILE A 85 0.16 6.78 3.58
C ILE A 85 0.50 6.76 2.09
N THR A 86 -0.18 7.57 1.28
CA THR A 86 0.12 7.72 -0.16
C THR A 86 1.58 8.07 -0.40
N ALA A 87 2.11 9.07 0.30
CA ALA A 87 3.50 9.48 0.16
C ALA A 87 4.48 8.35 0.52
N LYS A 88 4.23 7.65 1.62
CA LYS A 88 5.04 6.49 2.05
C LYS A 88 5.05 5.41 0.97
N PHE A 89 3.88 4.96 0.53
CA PHE A 89 3.77 3.86 -0.40
C PHE A 89 4.30 4.22 -1.79
N LEU A 90 4.17 5.48 -2.23
CA LEU A 90 4.79 5.93 -3.46
C LEU A 90 6.32 5.86 -3.41
N ALA A 91 6.92 6.27 -2.28
CA ALA A 91 8.36 6.16 -2.09
C ALA A 91 8.84 4.69 -2.09
N ASP A 92 8.11 3.81 -1.40
CA ASP A 92 8.42 2.37 -1.36
C ASP A 92 8.30 1.71 -2.74
N ILE A 93 7.26 2.07 -3.51
CA ILE A 93 7.06 1.61 -4.89
C ILE A 93 8.25 2.02 -5.76
N VAL A 94 8.66 3.29 -5.73
CA VAL A 94 9.81 3.78 -6.52
C VAL A 94 11.10 3.04 -6.14
N ALA A 95 11.32 2.79 -4.86
CA ALA A 95 12.47 2.04 -4.38
C ALA A 95 12.46 0.58 -4.88
N LYS A 96 11.32 -0.11 -4.78
CA LYS A 96 11.15 -1.50 -5.25
C LYS A 96 11.27 -1.63 -6.76
N VAL A 97 10.67 -0.71 -7.52
CA VAL A 97 10.84 -0.62 -8.98
C VAL A 97 12.31 -0.44 -9.32
N SER A 98 12.98 0.53 -8.70
CA SER A 98 14.41 0.75 -8.89
C SER A 98 15.23 -0.51 -8.59
N GLN A 99 14.90 -1.24 -7.53
CA GLN A 99 15.56 -2.50 -7.20
C GLN A 99 15.33 -3.60 -8.26
N LEU A 100 14.10 -3.71 -8.78
CA LEU A 100 13.77 -4.67 -9.82
C LEU A 100 14.52 -4.39 -11.13
N PHE A 101 14.71 -3.13 -11.50
CA PHE A 101 15.37 -2.77 -12.76
C PHE A 101 16.89 -2.53 -12.65
N ASN A 102 17.40 -1.96 -11.56
CA ASN A 102 18.81 -1.57 -11.46
C ASN A 102 19.75 -2.72 -11.04
N GLU A 103 19.28 -3.69 -10.26
CA GLU A 103 20.11 -4.88 -9.93
C GLU A 103 20.38 -5.78 -11.17
N LEU A 104 19.79 -5.50 -12.34
CA LEU A 104 20.15 -6.14 -13.61
C LEU A 104 21.57 -5.77 -14.07
N ASN A 105 22.12 -4.63 -13.61
CA ASN A 105 23.43 -4.15 -14.04
C ASN A 105 24.60 -4.62 -13.17
N SER A 106 24.38 -5.04 -11.93
CA SER A 106 25.46 -5.42 -10.99
C SER A 106 25.85 -6.89 -11.05
N GLN A 107 25.00 -7.78 -11.60
CA GLN A 107 25.37 -9.20 -11.76
C GLN A 107 26.28 -9.45 -12.98
N LYS A 108 26.41 -8.50 -13.91
CA LYS A 108 27.29 -8.63 -15.08
C LYS A 108 28.78 -8.38 -14.75
N ALA A 109 29.11 -7.91 -13.54
CA ALA A 109 30.45 -7.45 -13.18
C ALA A 109 31.18 -8.33 -12.15
N ARG A 110 30.73 -9.57 -11.89
CA ARG A 110 31.56 -10.55 -11.16
C ARG A 110 32.36 -11.40 -12.16
N PRO A 111 33.69 -11.21 -12.29
CA PRO A 111 34.52 -12.24 -12.89
C PRO A 111 34.39 -13.49 -12.02
N ARG A 112 34.02 -14.61 -12.64
CA ARG A 112 34.19 -15.93 -12.02
C ARG A 112 35.69 -16.15 -11.95
N VAL A 113 36.26 -15.92 -10.78
CA VAL A 113 37.62 -16.35 -10.42
C VAL A 113 37.51 -17.72 -9.78
#